data_AF-A0A438K632-F1
#
_entry.id   AF-A0A438K632-F1
#
_cell.length_a   1.000
_cell.length_b   1.000
_cell.length_c   1.000
_cell.angle_alpha   90.00
_cell.angle_beta   90.00
_cell.angle_gamma   90.00
#
_symmetry.space_group_name_H-M   'P 1'
#
loop_
_entity.id
_entity.type
_entity.pdbx_description
1 polymer ?
#
loop_
_entity_poly.entity_id
_entity_poly.type
_entity_poly.pdbx_seq_one_letter_code
_entity_poly.pdbx_strand_id
1 'polypeptide(L)'
;MIQKNTSPYAYIVALDLESNFSWFIDSDVTHHMTTDSNTLDVSDHYFGTGNIVVGNGQTLDISSVGHTSLPSYKSSKSLHLTNVLYVPQITKNLISVAKFTKDNDVILEFDSHCCFVKDKKSKEILLQGSLKEGLYQLDISKVLSNRQFVGFSEDANMFLPHLATTLSNQQATSYSIY
;
A
#
# COMPACT_ATOMS: atom_id res chain seq x y z
N MET A 1 -3.44 5.16 58.57
CA MET A 1 -2.20 4.86 57.82
C MET A 1 -2.17 3.34 57.69
N ILE A 2 -2.18 2.70 56.51
CA ILE A 2 -1.21 2.79 55.40
C ILE A 2 -1.95 2.49 54.07
N GLN A 3 -1.70 3.30 53.03
CA GLN A 3 -2.10 3.00 51.65
C GLN A 3 -1.23 1.86 51.09
N LYS A 4 -1.82 0.92 50.33
CA LYS A 4 -1.09 0.11 49.35
C LYS A 4 -1.62 0.43 47.96
N ASN A 5 -0.83 1.23 47.27
CA ASN A 5 -0.93 1.53 45.86
C ASN A 5 -0.40 0.33 45.09
N THR A 6 -1.21 -0.26 44.21
CA THR A 6 -0.73 -1.19 43.18
C THR A 6 -1.47 -0.88 41.88
N SER A 7 -0.88 0.00 41.07
CA SER A 7 -1.07 0.00 39.62
C SER A 7 -0.39 -1.24 39.05
N PRO A 8 -1.06 -2.02 38.19
CA PRO A 8 -0.50 -2.22 36.85
C PRO A 8 -1.62 -2.45 35.80
N TYR A 9 -1.49 -2.28 34.49
CA TYR A 9 -0.40 -2.49 33.55
C TYR A 9 -0.60 -1.54 32.35
N ALA A 10 0.51 -1.13 31.74
CA ALA A 10 0.51 -0.57 30.41
C ALA A 10 -0.03 -1.60 29.40
N TYR A 11 -1.19 -1.33 28.79
CA TYR A 11 -1.44 -1.85 27.46
C TYR A 11 -0.59 -0.97 26.54
N ILE A 12 0.63 -1.42 26.26
CA ILE A 12 1.22 -1.11 24.96
C ILE A 12 0.19 -1.70 24.00
N VAL A 13 -0.61 -0.83 23.39
CA VAL A 13 -1.27 -1.17 22.14
C VAL A 13 -0.11 -1.59 21.29
N ALA A 14 0.05 -2.91 21.08
CA ALA A 14 0.82 -3.38 19.96
C ALA A 14 0.17 -2.64 18.80
N LEU A 15 0.86 -1.60 18.31
CA LEU A 15 0.50 -0.93 17.09
C LEU A 15 0.18 -2.07 16.14
N ASP A 16 -1.05 -2.12 15.67
CA ASP A 16 -1.49 -3.14 14.74
C ASP A 16 -0.80 -2.85 13.40
N LEU A 17 0.52 -3.07 13.40
CA LEU A 17 1.42 -2.96 12.27
C LEU A 17 1.03 -3.97 11.18
N GLU A 18 0.21 -4.98 11.51
CA GLU A 18 -0.39 -5.87 10.52
C GLU A 18 -1.55 -5.21 9.76
N SER A 19 -2.37 -4.38 10.44
CA SER A 19 -3.51 -3.72 9.80
C SER A 19 -3.11 -2.63 8.79
N ASN A 20 -2.12 -1.79 9.11
CA ASN A 20 -1.79 -0.62 8.27
C ASN A 20 -1.10 -0.97 6.94
N PHE A 21 -0.51 -2.17 6.81
CA PHE A 21 0.18 -2.60 5.58
C PHE A 21 -0.56 -3.71 4.83
N SER A 22 -1.82 -3.96 5.17
CA SER A 22 -2.64 -4.97 4.49
C SER A 22 -3.20 -4.41 3.16
N TRP A 23 -2.54 -4.76 2.06
CA TRP A 23 -2.97 -4.38 0.70
C TRP A 23 -3.76 -5.49 0.04
N PHE A 24 -4.93 -5.14 -0.49
CA PHE A 24 -5.84 -6.05 -1.17
C PHE A 24 -5.82 -5.80 -2.67
N ILE A 25 -5.76 -6.88 -3.45
CA ILE A 25 -5.75 -6.81 -4.91
C ILE A 25 -7.19 -6.69 -5.40
N ASP A 26 -7.44 -5.69 -6.23
CA ASP A 26 -8.77 -5.39 -6.72
C ASP A 26 -8.73 -5.02 -8.22
N SER A 27 -9.46 -5.79 -9.02
CA SER A 27 -9.59 -5.57 -10.47
C SER A 27 -10.56 -4.47 -10.82
N ASP A 28 -11.49 -4.15 -9.91
CA ASP A 28 -12.65 -3.30 -10.18
C ASP A 28 -12.38 -1.85 -9.76
N VAL A 29 -11.21 -1.59 -9.16
CA VAL A 29 -10.72 -0.23 -8.85
C VAL A 29 -9.75 0.30 -9.89
N THR A 30 -9.91 1.58 -10.19
CA THR A 30 -9.07 2.28 -11.17
C THR A 30 -7.80 2.89 -10.58
N HIS A 31 -7.72 3.03 -9.25
CA HIS A 31 -6.62 3.68 -8.52
C HIS A 31 -6.18 2.86 -7.32
N HIS A 32 -4.91 3.01 -6.94
CA HIS A 32 -4.46 2.56 -5.63
C HIS A 32 -5.05 3.48 -4.57
N MET A 33 -5.49 2.90 -3.45
CA MET A 33 -6.09 3.67 -2.37
C MET A 33 -5.64 3.18 -1.01
N THR A 34 -5.49 4.10 -0.06
CA THR A 34 -5.12 3.79 1.31
C THR A 34 -6.04 4.49 2.31
N THR A 35 -6.30 3.80 3.42
CA THR A 35 -7.05 4.32 4.58
C THR A 35 -6.17 5.13 5.52
N ASP A 36 -4.85 5.06 5.37
CA ASP A 36 -3.89 5.66 6.30
C ASP A 36 -2.77 6.37 5.53
N SER A 37 -2.62 7.68 5.76
CA SER A 37 -1.57 8.49 5.15
C SER A 37 -0.16 8.02 5.52
N ASN A 38 0.02 7.35 6.66
CA ASN A 38 1.32 6.83 7.10
C ASN A 38 1.83 5.66 6.24
N THR A 39 1.00 5.12 5.35
CA THR A 39 1.40 4.09 4.38
C THR A 39 2.18 4.66 3.19
N LEU A 40 2.18 5.98 3.03
CA LEU A 40 2.82 6.69 1.92
C LEU A 40 4.22 7.13 2.33
N ASP A 41 5.22 6.79 1.51
CA ASP A 41 6.61 7.23 1.72
C ASP A 41 6.74 8.74 1.49
N VAL A 42 6.01 9.23 0.48
CA VAL A 42 5.93 10.65 0.10
C VAL A 42 4.48 10.93 -0.27
N SER A 43 3.93 12.04 0.21
CA SER A 43 2.57 12.47 -0.15
C SER A 43 2.46 13.99 -0.19
N ASP A 44 1.52 14.46 -1.02
CA ASP A 44 1.16 15.87 -1.17
C ASP A 44 -0.36 16.02 -1.09
N HIS A 45 -0.82 17.21 -0.74
CA HIS A 45 -2.25 17.51 -0.72
C HIS A 45 -2.87 17.28 -2.11
N TYR A 46 -4.09 16.71 -2.13
CA TYR A 46 -4.79 16.48 -3.37
C TYR A 46 -5.51 17.76 -3.82
N PHE A 47 -5.01 18.39 -4.88
CA PHE A 47 -5.60 19.61 -5.47
C PHE A 47 -6.57 19.33 -6.62
N GLY A 48 -6.85 18.07 -6.93
CA GLY A 48 -7.77 17.70 -8.00
C GLY A 48 -9.23 17.88 -7.61
N THR A 49 -10.11 17.86 -8.60
CA THR A 49 -11.57 17.93 -8.41
C THR A 49 -12.24 16.55 -8.48
N GLY A 50 -11.45 15.49 -8.59
CA GLY A 50 -11.93 14.13 -8.66
C GLY A 50 -12.47 13.63 -7.34
N ASN A 51 -13.40 12.68 -7.41
CA ASN A 51 -13.96 11.99 -6.25
C ASN A 51 -13.93 10.49 -6.50
N ILE A 52 -13.90 9.71 -5.41
CA ILE A 52 -14.14 8.28 -5.48
C ILE A 52 -15.65 8.06 -5.54
N VAL A 53 -16.13 7.18 -6.41
CA VAL A 53 -17.53 6.72 -6.45
C VAL A 53 -17.54 5.26 -6.03
N VAL A 54 -18.20 4.94 -4.93
CA VAL A 54 -18.35 3.55 -4.45
C VAL A 54 -19.61 2.88 -5.02
N GLY A 55 -19.70 1.55 -4.95
CA GLY A 55 -20.75 0.76 -5.59
C GLY A 55 -22.19 1.10 -5.18
N ASN A 56 -22.38 1.78 -4.06
CA ASN A 56 -23.68 2.32 -3.63
C ASN A 56 -24.00 3.72 -4.21
N GLY A 57 -23.17 4.24 -5.10
CA GLY A 57 -23.29 5.55 -5.74
C GLY A 57 -22.82 6.74 -4.89
N GLN A 58 -22.38 6.53 -3.65
CA GLN A 58 -21.83 7.60 -2.82
C GLN A 58 -20.47 8.05 -3.33
N THR A 59 -20.18 9.33 -3.11
CA THR A 59 -18.87 9.92 -3.39
C THR A 59 -18.05 10.06 -2.12
N LEU A 60 -16.77 9.69 -2.18
CA LEU A 60 -15.80 9.88 -1.08
C LEU A 60 -14.72 10.88 -1.48
N ASP A 61 -14.32 11.70 -0.51
CA ASP A 61 -13.31 12.74 -0.67
C ASP A 61 -11.90 12.15 -0.69
N ILE A 62 -11.04 12.73 -1.53
CA ILE A 62 -9.62 12.41 -1.59
C ILE A 62 -8.87 13.47 -0.77
N SER A 63 -8.13 13.03 0.25
CA SER A 63 -7.43 13.94 1.17
C SER A 63 -6.01 14.31 0.69
N SER A 64 -5.28 13.31 0.20
CA SER A 64 -3.93 13.48 -0.34
C SER A 64 -3.65 12.44 -1.43
N VAL A 65 -2.58 12.65 -2.17
CA VAL A 65 -2.05 11.69 -3.13
C VAL A 65 -0.57 11.47 -2.84
N GLY A 66 -0.10 10.24 -2.98
CA GLY A 66 1.31 9.94 -2.75
C GLY A 66 1.78 8.67 -3.43
N HIS A 67 2.91 8.19 -2.95
CA HIS A 67 3.60 7.02 -3.49
C HIS A 67 4.06 6.14 -2.34
N THR A 68 4.11 4.83 -2.58
CA THR A 68 4.72 3.87 -1.66
C THR A 68 5.37 2.74 -2.43
N SER A 69 6.28 2.02 -1.79
CA SER A 69 6.90 0.83 -2.35
C SER A 69 6.61 -0.41 -1.52
N LEU A 70 6.22 -1.48 -2.20
CA LEU A 70 6.08 -2.80 -1.60
C LEU A 70 7.41 -3.55 -1.74
N PRO A 71 7.91 -4.17 -0.67
CA PRO A 71 9.09 -5.00 -0.76
C PRO A 71 8.75 -6.25 -1.59
N SER A 72 9.74 -6.84 -2.24
CA SER A 72 9.62 -8.17 -2.83
C SER A 72 10.50 -9.17 -2.08
N TYR A 73 10.19 -10.47 -2.22
CA TYR A 73 10.99 -11.56 -1.66
C TYR A 73 12.44 -11.56 -2.13
N LYS A 74 12.75 -10.85 -3.22
CA LYS A 74 14.07 -10.76 -3.82
C LYS A 74 14.58 -9.33 -3.76
N SER A 75 15.79 -9.13 -3.23
CA SER A 75 16.31 -7.79 -2.92
C SER A 75 16.35 -6.82 -4.12
N SER A 76 16.42 -7.33 -5.36
CA SER A 76 16.74 -6.51 -6.53
C SER A 76 15.58 -5.77 -7.20
N LYS A 77 14.31 -6.16 -6.99
CA LYS A 77 13.16 -5.49 -7.63
C LYS A 77 12.20 -4.94 -6.58
N SER A 78 12.09 -3.61 -6.51
CA SER A 78 11.05 -2.93 -5.74
C SER A 78 9.76 -2.88 -6.55
N LEU A 79 8.61 -3.02 -5.89
CA LEU A 79 7.29 -2.88 -6.51
C LEU A 79 6.70 -1.55 -6.06
N HIS A 80 6.27 -0.71 -7.00
CA HIS A 80 5.84 0.65 -6.72
C HIS A 80 4.32 0.78 -6.86
N LEU A 81 3.71 1.47 -5.90
CA LEU A 81 2.35 1.98 -6.00
C LEU A 81 2.46 3.49 -6.21
N THR A 82 2.15 3.95 -7.43
CA THR A 82 2.24 5.37 -7.78
C THR A 82 0.86 6.03 -7.81
N ASN A 83 0.78 7.29 -7.36
CA ASN A 83 -0.48 8.04 -7.29
C ASN A 83 -1.55 7.32 -6.45
N VAL A 84 -1.15 6.88 -5.26
CA VAL A 84 -2.03 6.29 -4.26
C VAL A 84 -2.88 7.40 -3.66
N LEU A 85 -4.20 7.23 -3.72
CA LEU A 85 -5.15 8.17 -3.16
C LEU A 85 -5.37 7.85 -1.69
N TYR A 86 -5.16 8.83 -0.81
CA TYR A 86 -5.53 8.71 0.59
C TYR A 86 -7.00 9.08 0.76
N VAL A 87 -7.79 8.10 1.19
CA VAL A 87 -9.24 8.20 1.32
C VAL A 87 -9.61 7.63 2.70
N PRO A 88 -9.75 8.47 3.74
CA PRO A 88 -9.99 7.99 5.11
C PRO A 88 -11.27 7.15 5.29
N GLN A 89 -12.23 7.28 4.38
CA GLN A 89 -13.57 6.70 4.50
C GLN A 89 -13.71 5.28 3.93
N ILE A 90 -12.70 4.79 3.19
CA ILE A 90 -12.67 3.38 2.77
C ILE A 90 -12.21 2.47 3.91
N THR A 91 -12.40 1.16 3.77
CA THR A 91 -12.17 0.20 4.87
C THR A 91 -10.92 -0.67 4.69
N LYS A 92 -10.30 -0.67 3.50
CA LYS A 92 -9.14 -1.50 3.16
C LYS A 92 -8.23 -0.76 2.20
N ASN A 93 -6.92 -1.00 2.27
CA ASN A 93 -5.99 -0.50 1.26
C ASN A 93 -6.13 -1.33 -0.02
N LEU A 94 -6.35 -0.67 -1.16
CA LEU A 94 -6.67 -1.33 -2.42
C LEU A 94 -5.57 -1.11 -3.45
N ILE A 95 -5.20 -2.18 -4.14
CA ILE A 95 -4.30 -2.18 -5.29
C ILE A 95 -5.13 -2.36 -6.56
N SER A 96 -5.20 -1.33 -7.39
CA SER A 96 -5.68 -1.46 -8.77
C SER A 96 -4.80 -2.42 -9.55
N VAL A 97 -5.36 -3.56 -9.96
CA VAL A 97 -4.69 -4.55 -10.82
C VAL A 97 -4.15 -3.90 -12.10
N ALA A 98 -4.96 -3.07 -12.73
CA ALA A 98 -4.64 -2.45 -14.01
C ALA A 98 -3.43 -1.49 -13.90
N LYS A 99 -3.40 -0.61 -12.89
CA LYS A 99 -2.23 0.25 -12.65
C LYS A 99 -1.03 -0.56 -12.19
N PHE A 100 -1.21 -1.48 -11.24
CA PHE A 100 -0.10 -2.21 -10.64
C PHE A 100 0.70 -3.03 -11.68
N THR A 101 -0.01 -3.79 -12.51
CA THR A 101 0.60 -4.63 -13.53
C THR A 101 1.28 -3.81 -14.63
N LYS A 102 0.70 -2.66 -14.99
CA LYS A 102 1.26 -1.71 -15.94
C LYS A 102 2.54 -1.06 -15.43
N ASP A 103 2.51 -0.54 -14.19
CA ASP A 103 3.60 0.28 -13.66
C ASP A 103 4.83 -0.56 -13.25
N ASN A 104 4.66 -1.86 -12.99
CA ASN A 104 5.72 -2.71 -12.45
C ASN A 104 6.24 -3.79 -13.41
N ASP A 105 5.68 -3.90 -14.62
CA ASP A 105 5.92 -5.01 -15.54
C ASP A 105 5.79 -6.38 -14.85
N VAL A 106 4.61 -6.61 -14.26
CA VAL A 106 4.28 -7.84 -13.54
C VAL A 106 3.03 -8.51 -14.08
N ILE A 107 2.88 -9.79 -13.75
CA ILE A 107 1.69 -10.59 -13.96
C ILE A 107 1.12 -10.94 -12.58
N LEU A 108 -0.20 -10.85 -12.45
CA LEU A 108 -0.93 -11.41 -11.33
C LEU A 108 -1.55 -12.75 -11.73
N GLU A 109 -1.29 -13.76 -10.91
CA GLU A 109 -1.86 -15.10 -11.06
C GLU A 109 -2.63 -15.44 -9.79
N PHE A 110 -3.83 -16.01 -9.95
CA PHE A 110 -4.71 -16.34 -8.84
C PHE A 110 -5.03 -17.83 -8.88
N ASP A 111 -5.03 -18.45 -7.70
CA ASP A 111 -5.62 -19.77 -7.46
C ASP A 111 -6.64 -19.69 -6.33
N SER A 112 -7.32 -20.79 -6.02
CA SER A 112 -8.41 -20.83 -5.02
C SER A 112 -8.01 -20.44 -3.59
N HIS A 113 -6.72 -20.31 -3.28
CA HIS A 113 -6.22 -20.07 -1.91
C HIS A 113 -5.22 -18.90 -1.83
N CYS A 114 -4.55 -18.56 -2.92
CA CYS A 114 -3.49 -17.59 -2.94
C CYS A 114 -3.35 -16.89 -4.30
N CYS A 115 -2.55 -15.83 -4.30
CA CYS A 115 -2.19 -15.12 -5.52
C CYS A 115 -0.68 -14.88 -5.56
N PHE A 116 -0.16 -14.70 -6.77
CA PHE A 116 1.26 -14.46 -7.01
C PHE A 116 1.45 -13.22 -7.87
N VAL A 117 2.36 -12.35 -7.42
CA VAL A 117 2.93 -11.29 -8.25
C VAL A 117 4.20 -11.84 -8.88
N LYS A 118 4.20 -11.99 -10.20
CA LYS A 118 5.35 -12.53 -10.95
C LYS A 118 5.96 -11.46 -11.84
N ASP A 119 7.29 -11.44 -11.93
CA ASP A 119 7.95 -10.64 -12.96
C ASP A 119 7.49 -11.09 -14.35
N LYS A 120 7.11 -10.15 -15.22
CA LYS A 120 6.54 -10.48 -16.53
C LYS A 120 7.54 -11.19 -17.45
N LYS A 121 8.84 -10.89 -17.34
CA LYS A 121 9.90 -11.43 -18.20
C LYS A 121 10.48 -12.72 -17.63
N SER A 122 10.96 -12.71 -16.39
CA SER A 122 11.62 -13.87 -15.77
C SER A 122 10.64 -14.91 -15.23
N LYS A 123 9.37 -14.52 -15.03
CA LYS A 123 8.33 -15.32 -14.36
C LYS A 123 8.62 -15.61 -12.88
N GLU A 124 9.64 -14.97 -12.32
CA GLU A 124 9.99 -15.12 -10.91
C GLU A 124 8.88 -14.58 -10.01
N ILE A 125 8.60 -15.27 -8.90
CA ILE A 125 7.64 -14.84 -7.89
C ILE A 125 8.29 -13.74 -7.04
N LEU A 126 7.72 -12.54 -7.10
CA LEU A 126 8.17 -11.35 -6.39
C LEU A 126 7.43 -11.18 -5.06
N LEU A 127 6.12 -11.47 -5.05
CA LEU A 127 5.25 -11.42 -3.88
C LEU A 127 4.20 -12.52 -3.96
N GLN A 128 3.69 -12.92 -2.81
CA GLN A 128 2.56 -13.81 -2.66
C GLN A 128 1.52 -13.12 -1.79
N GLY A 129 0.25 -13.40 -2.07
CA GLY A 129 -0.87 -13.07 -1.20
C GLY A 129 -1.71 -14.29 -0.88
N SER A 130 -2.55 -14.18 0.14
CA SER A 130 -3.47 -15.22 0.59
C SER A 130 -4.92 -14.78 0.43
N LEU A 131 -5.82 -15.72 0.14
CA LEU A 131 -7.25 -15.46 0.13
C LEU A 131 -7.75 -15.36 1.57
N LYS A 132 -8.30 -14.21 1.94
CA LYS A 132 -8.88 -13.92 3.25
C LYS A 132 -10.25 -13.28 3.06
N GLU A 133 -11.28 -13.90 3.62
CA GLU A 133 -12.66 -13.40 3.55
C GLU A 133 -13.15 -13.11 2.11
N GLY A 134 -12.69 -13.91 1.14
CA GLY A 134 -13.05 -13.75 -0.27
C GLY A 134 -12.21 -12.71 -1.03
N LEU A 135 -11.23 -12.07 -0.40
CA LEU A 135 -10.34 -11.09 -1.02
C LEU A 135 -8.88 -11.56 -0.96
N TYR A 136 -8.10 -11.26 -2.01
CA TYR A 136 -6.67 -11.58 -2.02
C TYR A 136 -5.88 -10.48 -1.34
N GLN A 137 -5.25 -10.80 -0.21
CA GLN A 137 -4.40 -9.89 0.56
C GLN A 137 -2.92 -10.23 0.34
N LEU A 138 -2.08 -9.25 0.01
CA LEU A 138 -0.63 -9.45 -0.12
C LEU A 138 0.04 -9.69 1.24
N ASP A 139 0.92 -10.69 1.31
CA ASP A 139 1.63 -11.07 2.53
C ASP A 139 2.96 -10.29 2.67
N ILE A 140 2.86 -8.99 2.98
CA ILE A 140 4.01 -8.08 3.02
C ILE A 140 4.91 -8.30 4.24
N SER A 141 4.31 -8.58 5.40
CA SER A 141 5.06 -8.80 6.66
C SER A 141 6.04 -9.98 6.57
N LYS A 142 5.68 -11.04 5.83
CA LYS A 142 6.55 -12.19 5.57
C LYS A 142 7.83 -11.81 4.82
N VAL A 143 7.79 -10.76 4.00
CA VAL A 143 8.96 -10.24 3.30
C VAL A 143 9.89 -9.51 4.27
N LEU A 144 9.30 -8.69 5.15
CA LEU A 144 10.04 -7.87 6.11
C LEU A 144 10.70 -8.73 7.20
N SER A 145 10.04 -9.79 7.67
CA SER A 145 10.63 -10.74 8.62
C SER A 145 11.83 -11.50 8.04
N ASN A 146 11.79 -11.83 6.73
CA ASN A 146 12.91 -12.51 6.05
C ASN A 146 14.12 -11.59 5.83
N ARG A 147 13.96 -10.26 5.90
CA ARG A 147 15.05 -9.28 5.77
C ARG A 147 15.78 -8.99 7.08
N GLN A 148 15.26 -9.43 8.24
CA GLN A 148 15.88 -9.17 9.55
C GLN A 148 17.13 -10.02 9.86
N PHE A 149 17.55 -10.91 8.95
CA PHE A 149 18.78 -11.73 9.08
C PHE A 149 19.89 -11.33 8.11
N VAL A 150 20.07 -10.04 7.84
CA VAL A 150 21.28 -9.54 7.16
C VAL A 150 21.92 -8.49 8.05
N GLY A 151 23.08 -8.82 8.62
CA GLY A 151 23.81 -7.98 9.57
C GLY A 151 24.10 -6.59 9.02
N PHE A 152 23.95 -5.58 9.87
CA PHE A 152 24.29 -4.20 9.58
C PHE A 152 25.78 -4.06 9.29
N SER A 153 26.12 -3.52 8.12
CA SER A 153 27.39 -2.85 7.86
C SER A 153 27.05 -1.38 7.68
N GLU A 154 27.48 -0.54 8.62
CA GLU A 154 27.45 0.92 8.48
C GLU A 154 28.40 1.31 7.35
N ASP A 155 27.90 2.06 6.37
CA ASP A 155 28.66 3.11 5.71
C ASP A 155 27.69 4.11 5.07
N ALA A 156 27.74 5.34 5.56
CA ALA A 156 26.95 6.47 5.11
C ALA A 156 27.58 7.11 3.85
N ASN A 157 26.76 7.56 2.90
CA ASN A 157 26.76 8.96 2.45
C ASN A 157 25.68 9.30 1.40
N MET A 158 25.19 10.53 1.56
CA MET A 158 24.12 11.28 0.88
C MET A 158 24.26 11.40 -0.63
N PHE A 159 23.11 11.42 -1.34
CA PHE A 159 22.88 12.29 -2.51
C PHE A 159 21.38 12.58 -2.69
N LEU A 160 20.99 13.86 -2.63
CA LEU A 160 19.70 14.39 -3.09
C LEU A 160 19.85 14.88 -4.53
N PRO A 161 18.80 14.78 -5.37
CA PRO A 161 18.50 15.90 -6.26
C PRO A 161 17.01 16.24 -6.40
N HIS A 162 16.74 17.53 -6.11
CA HIS A 162 15.97 18.53 -6.87
C HIS A 162 14.57 18.22 -7.45
N LEU A 163 13.62 19.08 -7.03
CA LEU A 163 12.25 19.27 -7.52
C LEU A 163 12.17 19.58 -9.03
N ALA A 164 11.18 19.00 -9.70
CA ALA A 164 10.61 19.51 -10.94
C ALA A 164 9.09 19.23 -10.96
N THR A 165 8.28 20.27 -10.72
CA THR A 165 6.83 20.21 -10.83
C THR A 165 6.43 20.51 -12.27
N THR A 166 5.69 19.61 -12.92
CA THR A 166 4.95 19.91 -14.14
C THR A 166 3.46 19.89 -13.83
N LEU A 167 2.79 21.01 -14.11
CA LEU A 167 1.33 21.13 -14.05
C LEU A 167 0.73 20.28 -15.15
N SER A 168 -0.15 19.34 -14.79
CA SER A 168 -1.01 18.64 -15.75
C SER A 168 -2.46 19.09 -15.58
N ASN A 169 -3.13 19.23 -16.72
CA ASN A 169 -4.46 19.81 -16.87
C ASN A 169 -5.54 19.07 -16.06
N GLN A 170 -6.40 19.83 -15.39
CA GLN A 170 -7.51 19.29 -14.61
C GLN A 170 -8.72 19.01 -15.50
N GLN A 171 -9.09 17.73 -15.63
CA GLN A 171 -10.45 17.31 -15.93
C GLN A 171 -11.03 16.65 -14.68
N ALA A 172 -12.27 16.99 -14.34
CA ALA A 172 -13.01 16.30 -13.29
C ALA A 172 -13.13 14.82 -13.66
N THR A 173 -12.53 13.95 -12.85
CA THR A 173 -12.50 12.51 -13.10
C THR A 173 -13.05 11.79 -11.90
N SER A 174 -14.08 10.97 -12.10
CA SER A 174 -14.61 10.08 -11.06
C SER A 174 -13.88 8.74 -11.11
N TYR A 175 -13.52 8.21 -9.95
CA TYR A 175 -12.86 6.91 -9.83
C TYR A 175 -13.81 5.90 -9.20
N SER A 176 -14.17 4.85 -9.93
CA SER A 176 -15.11 3.84 -9.41
C SER A 176 -14.43 2.79 -8.53
N ILE A 177 -15.16 2.38 -7.50
CA ILE A 177 -15.00 1.16 -6.71
C ILE A 177 -16.36 0.47 -6.80
N TYR A 178 -16.45 -0.69 -7.46
CA TYR A 178 -17.72 -1.40 -7.62
C TYR A 178 -17.98 -2.38 -6.48
#